data_AF-A0AAW3K727-F1
#
_entry.id   AF-A0AAW3K727-F1
#
_cell.length_a   1.000
_cell.length_b   1.000
_cell.length_c   1.000
_cell.angle_alpha   90.00
_cell.angle_beta   90.00
_cell.angle_gamma   90.00
#
_symmetry.space_group_name_H-M   'P 1'
#
loop_
_entity.id
_entity.type
_entity.pdbx_description
1 polymer ?
#
loop_
_entity_poly.entity_id
_entity_poly.type
_entity_poly.pdbx_seq_one_letter_code
_entity_poly.pdbx_strand_id
1 'polypeptide(L)'
;MQSLWLIFQLLFCLCLGFILARRIPQSIEKIAFKILPYFTYILLIAIAMEFSQTIHNIASPAQILTSSITIAFTTSLGAFFCCYLVFTAIGYKPSQGKVSAELLMGSLLNISYAFIALAVGYGLAELAHLFHVPLHVSTWNLLLVYMLLIGLDLAYSPLDRSWLNWKIMLVPIACVIGSLLGAVAAFFLIQDISMKDLIMLSQGYGFYSMTGIVVTELKNAHLGSIALMNDLFREIFAILFMYMIGWRYPRSAISSAGATAMDVTLPMVKQACGNDYIPHAMVSGFVLSVLAPIAVSVLAAL
;
A
#
# COMPACT_ATOMS: atom_id res chain seq x y z
N MET A 1 -19.68 17.27 -5.69
CA MET A 1 -18.71 18.39 -5.85
C MET A 1 -17.57 18.30 -4.83
N GLN A 2 -17.85 18.00 -3.56
CA GLN A 2 -16.82 17.80 -2.53
C GLN A 2 -15.86 16.63 -2.83
N SER A 3 -16.36 15.48 -3.29
CA SER A 3 -15.51 14.33 -3.66
C SER A 3 -14.49 14.69 -4.75
N LEU A 4 -14.93 15.27 -5.87
CA LEU A 4 -14.04 15.72 -6.95
C LEU A 4 -12.99 16.73 -6.48
N TRP A 5 -13.32 17.59 -5.52
CA TRP A 5 -12.37 18.53 -4.93
C TRP A 5 -11.29 17.82 -4.11
N LEU A 6 -11.66 16.84 -3.28
CA LEU A 6 -10.70 16.04 -2.51
C LEU A 6 -9.76 15.26 -3.43
N ILE A 7 -10.30 14.64 -4.49
CA ILE A 7 -9.49 13.95 -5.50
C ILE A 7 -8.53 14.92 -6.17
N PHE A 8 -9.01 16.10 -6.57
CA PHE A 8 -8.17 17.13 -7.15
C PHE A 8 -7.03 17.55 -6.22
N GLN A 9 -7.31 17.83 -4.94
CA GLN A 9 -6.28 18.21 -3.96
C GLN A 9 -5.20 17.13 -3.84
N LEU A 10 -5.62 15.87 -3.72
CA LEU A 10 -4.71 14.75 -3.55
C LEU A 10 -3.78 14.60 -4.77
N LEU A 11 -4.35 14.57 -5.98
CA LEU A 11 -3.58 14.43 -7.21
C LEU A 11 -2.76 15.68 -7.51
N PHE A 12 -3.27 16.87 -7.18
CA PHE A 12 -2.55 18.12 -7.33
C PHE A 12 -1.30 18.14 -6.45
N CYS A 13 -1.38 17.74 -5.18
CA CYS A 13 -0.23 17.65 -4.28
C CYS A 13 0.83 16.66 -4.80
N LEU A 14 0.42 15.48 -5.26
CA LEU A 14 1.31 14.48 -5.86
C LEU A 14 2.02 15.04 -7.11
N CYS A 15 1.26 15.60 -8.05
CA CYS A 15 1.80 16.19 -9.28
C CYS A 15 2.70 17.39 -9.00
N LEU A 16 2.32 18.24 -8.05
CA LEU A 16 3.10 19.40 -7.63
C LEU A 16 4.42 18.97 -7.02
N GLY A 17 4.43 17.95 -6.15
CA GLY A 17 5.66 17.34 -5.64
C GLY A 17 6.56 16.85 -6.78
N PHE A 18 6.00 16.10 -7.72
CA PHE A 18 6.74 15.56 -8.87
C PHE A 18 7.37 16.65 -9.76
N ILE A 19 6.62 17.72 -10.04
CA ILE A 19 7.09 18.83 -10.87
C ILE A 19 8.14 19.68 -10.13
N LEU A 20 7.93 19.93 -8.83
CA LEU A 20 8.82 20.75 -8.02
C LEU A 20 10.15 20.07 -7.70
N ALA A 21 10.21 18.74 -7.71
CA ALA A 21 11.42 17.96 -7.45
C ALA A 21 12.65 18.54 -8.16
N ARG A 22 12.52 18.84 -9.47
CA ARG A 22 13.63 19.36 -10.30
C ARG A 22 13.90 20.86 -10.15
N ARG A 23 13.08 21.58 -9.38
CA ARG A 23 13.17 23.05 -9.18
C ARG A 23 13.58 23.43 -7.77
N ILE A 24 13.56 22.49 -6.82
CA ILE A 24 13.88 22.72 -5.41
C ILE A 24 15.39 22.57 -5.17
N PRO A 25 15.98 23.36 -4.25
CA PRO A 25 17.38 23.18 -3.85
C PRO A 25 17.65 21.78 -3.28
N GLN A 26 18.81 21.20 -3.63
CA GLN A 26 19.23 19.86 -3.18
C GLN A 26 19.20 19.68 -1.65
N SER A 27 19.38 20.74 -0.86
CA SER A 27 19.30 20.68 0.61
C SER A 27 17.89 20.34 1.10
N ILE A 28 16.85 20.92 0.48
CA ILE A 28 15.45 20.68 0.86
C ILE A 28 15.03 19.28 0.44
N GLU A 29 15.49 18.82 -0.74
CA GLU A 29 15.25 17.47 -1.23
C GLU A 29 15.80 16.40 -0.27
N LYS A 30 17.07 16.54 0.16
CA LYS A 30 17.68 15.61 1.13
C LYS A 30 16.92 15.57 2.45
N ILE A 31 16.40 16.72 2.90
CA ILE A 31 15.57 16.81 4.09
C ILE A 31 14.24 16.08 3.86
N ALA A 32 13.58 16.31 2.72
CA ALA A 32 12.31 15.67 2.37
C ALA A 32 12.43 14.13 2.38
N PHE A 33 13.45 13.57 1.74
CA PHE A 33 13.67 12.12 1.71
C PHE A 33 14.06 11.55 3.08
N LYS A 34 14.81 12.31 3.88
CA LYS A 34 15.12 11.89 5.25
C LYS A 34 13.87 11.86 6.13
N ILE A 35 12.94 12.80 5.92
CA ILE A 35 11.70 12.92 6.71
C ILE A 35 10.65 11.91 6.26
N LEU A 36 10.58 11.56 4.97
CA LEU A 36 9.51 10.74 4.38
C LEU A 36 9.19 9.46 5.18
N PRO A 37 10.17 8.60 5.58
CA PRO A 37 9.86 7.40 6.36
C PRO A 37 9.29 7.72 7.75
N TYR A 38 9.77 8.77 8.40
CA TYR A 38 9.25 9.21 9.70
C TYR A 38 7.85 9.83 9.57
N PHE A 39 7.59 10.51 8.46
CA PHE A 39 6.29 11.08 8.17
C PHE A 39 5.22 9.99 8.03
N THR A 40 5.56 8.84 7.44
CA THR A 40 4.68 7.66 7.42
C THR A 40 4.27 7.25 8.84
N TYR A 41 5.19 7.19 9.80
CA TYR A 41 4.87 6.83 11.19
C TYR A 41 4.01 7.90 11.89
N ILE A 42 4.28 9.18 11.66
CA ILE A 42 3.44 10.29 12.16
C ILE A 42 2.01 10.12 11.65
N LEU A 43 1.87 9.79 10.37
CA LEU A 43 0.59 9.63 9.72
C LEU A 43 -0.14 8.36 10.21
N LEU A 44 0.55 7.24 10.43
CA LEU A 44 -0.01 6.05 11.08
C LEU A 44 -0.50 6.33 12.50
N ILE A 45 0.26 7.08 13.29
CA ILE A 45 -0.15 7.50 14.64
C ILE A 45 -1.43 8.35 14.56
N ALA A 46 -1.47 9.31 13.64
CA ALA A 46 -2.63 10.17 13.44
C ALA A 46 -3.88 9.38 13.02
N ILE A 47 -3.74 8.43 12.08
CA ILE A 47 -4.85 7.56 11.67
C ILE A 47 -5.32 6.69 12.84
N ALA A 48 -4.40 6.14 13.63
CA ALA A 48 -4.78 5.33 14.78
C ALA A 48 -5.54 6.12 15.86
N MET A 49 -5.21 7.42 16.03
CA MET A 49 -5.97 8.29 16.93
C MET A 49 -7.42 8.48 16.44
N GLU A 50 -7.62 8.72 15.15
CA GLU A 50 -8.94 8.85 14.53
C GLU A 50 -9.71 7.52 14.56
N PHE A 51 -9.00 6.42 14.34
CA PHE A 51 -9.54 5.06 14.42
C PHE A 51 -10.03 4.71 15.84
N SER A 52 -9.31 5.12 16.89
CA SER A 52 -9.71 4.92 18.29
C SER A 52 -11.11 5.47 18.56
N GLN A 53 -11.37 6.70 18.10
CA GLN A 53 -12.67 7.35 18.24
C GLN A 53 -13.77 6.62 17.45
N THR A 54 -13.39 5.98 16.35
CA THR A 54 -14.31 5.23 15.50
C THR A 54 -14.68 3.88 16.12
N ILE A 55 -13.73 3.16 16.73
CA ILE A 55 -13.99 1.84 17.37
C ILE A 55 -15.09 1.93 18.41
N HIS A 56 -15.11 3.00 19.23
CA HIS A 56 -16.13 3.19 20.27
C HIS A 56 -17.55 3.26 19.72
N ASN A 57 -17.71 3.58 18.44
CA ASN A 57 -19.00 3.72 17.77
C ASN A 57 -19.40 2.49 16.93
N ILE A 58 -18.55 1.46 16.83
CA ILE A 58 -18.77 0.28 15.99
C ILE A 58 -19.23 -0.91 16.83
N ALA A 59 -20.36 -1.52 16.44
CA ALA A 59 -20.94 -2.67 17.15
C ALA A 59 -20.08 -3.95 17.10
N SER A 60 -19.30 -4.16 16.02
CA SER A 60 -18.52 -5.38 15.77
C SER A 60 -17.09 -5.08 15.27
N PRO A 61 -16.16 -4.59 16.13
CA PRO A 61 -14.78 -4.28 15.71
C PRO A 61 -14.02 -5.47 15.11
N ALA A 62 -14.34 -6.69 15.54
CA ALA A 62 -13.74 -7.92 15.02
C ALA A 62 -14.01 -8.12 13.51
N GLN A 63 -15.11 -7.59 12.98
CA GLN A 63 -15.47 -7.72 11.57
C GLN A 63 -14.54 -6.92 10.65
N ILE A 64 -13.98 -5.81 11.14
CA ILE A 64 -12.95 -5.04 10.42
C ILE A 64 -11.73 -5.94 10.19
N LEU A 65 -11.28 -6.62 11.24
CA LEU A 65 -10.10 -7.47 11.20
C LEU A 65 -10.31 -8.65 10.25
N THR A 66 -11.41 -9.39 10.39
CA THR A 66 -11.69 -10.56 9.54
C THR A 66 -11.83 -10.16 8.07
N SER A 67 -12.60 -9.10 7.78
CA SER A 67 -12.77 -8.61 6.40
C SER A 67 -11.44 -8.18 5.78
N SER A 68 -10.63 -7.44 6.54
CA SER A 68 -9.33 -6.95 6.07
C SER A 68 -8.37 -8.09 5.74
N ILE A 69 -8.28 -9.10 6.61
CA ILE A 69 -7.42 -10.28 6.37
C ILE A 69 -7.91 -11.05 5.14
N THR A 70 -9.21 -11.24 4.99
CA THR A 70 -9.78 -11.97 3.85
C THR A 70 -9.54 -11.23 2.53
N ILE A 71 -9.74 -9.91 2.48
CA ILE A 71 -9.46 -9.11 1.27
C ILE A 71 -7.95 -9.13 0.98
N ALA A 72 -7.11 -8.95 1.98
CA ALA A 72 -5.65 -8.92 1.82
C ALA A 72 -5.13 -10.26 1.29
N PHE A 73 -5.62 -11.37 1.84
CA PHE A 73 -5.23 -12.70 1.42
C PHE A 73 -5.68 -13.00 -0.01
N THR A 74 -6.95 -12.76 -0.32
CA THR A 74 -7.53 -13.05 -1.65
C THR A 74 -6.92 -12.17 -2.74
N THR A 75 -6.66 -10.88 -2.47
CA THR A 75 -6.01 -9.97 -3.41
C THR A 75 -4.53 -10.28 -3.61
N SER A 76 -3.77 -10.59 -2.55
CA SER A 76 -2.37 -11.03 -2.65
C SER A 76 -2.26 -12.33 -3.44
N LEU A 77 -3.10 -13.32 -3.16
CA LEU A 77 -3.15 -14.57 -3.91
C LEU A 77 -3.54 -14.34 -5.37
N GLY A 78 -4.57 -13.52 -5.60
CA GLY A 78 -5.03 -13.18 -6.95
C GLY A 78 -3.93 -12.55 -7.79
N ALA A 79 -3.21 -11.56 -7.24
CA ALA A 79 -2.05 -10.94 -7.88
C ALA A 79 -0.94 -11.96 -8.17
N PHE A 80 -0.59 -12.79 -7.19
CA PHE A 80 0.43 -13.82 -7.34
C PHE A 80 0.07 -14.83 -8.45
N PHE A 81 -1.13 -15.43 -8.39
CA PHE A 81 -1.58 -16.45 -9.33
C PHE A 81 -1.80 -15.89 -10.73
N CYS A 82 -2.37 -14.69 -10.87
CA CYS A 82 -2.54 -14.05 -12.16
C CYS A 82 -1.18 -13.84 -12.84
N CYS A 83 -0.21 -13.29 -12.11
CA CYS A 83 1.14 -13.09 -12.63
C CYS A 83 1.82 -14.42 -12.95
N TYR A 84 1.67 -15.43 -12.11
CA TYR A 84 2.17 -16.78 -12.38
C TYR A 84 1.64 -17.33 -13.71
N LEU A 85 0.32 -17.31 -13.91
CA LEU A 85 -0.32 -17.80 -15.13
C LEU A 85 0.15 -17.05 -16.38
N VAL A 86 0.26 -15.72 -16.31
CA VAL A 86 0.74 -14.89 -17.43
C VAL A 86 2.16 -15.29 -17.83
N PHE A 87 3.09 -15.39 -16.88
CA PHE A 87 4.48 -15.72 -17.19
C PHE A 87 4.68 -17.18 -17.58
N THR A 88 3.91 -18.11 -17.02
CA THR A 88 3.89 -19.51 -17.45
C THR A 88 3.37 -19.64 -18.89
N ALA A 89 2.31 -18.91 -19.25
CA ALA A 89 1.77 -18.90 -20.62
C ALA A 89 2.78 -18.35 -21.64
N ILE A 90 3.64 -17.42 -21.24
CA ILE A 90 4.71 -16.87 -22.08
C ILE A 90 5.94 -17.82 -22.16
N GLY A 91 5.95 -18.91 -21.38
CA GLY A 91 7.03 -19.91 -21.40
C GLY A 91 8.22 -19.57 -20.51
N TYR A 92 8.07 -18.66 -19.54
CA TYR A 92 9.13 -18.39 -18.57
C TYR A 92 9.33 -19.57 -17.63
N LYS A 93 10.56 -20.07 -17.58
CA LYS A 93 10.95 -21.11 -16.62
C LYS A 93 11.14 -20.50 -15.24
N PRO A 94 10.85 -21.25 -14.17
CA PRO A 94 10.99 -20.69 -12.85
C PRO A 94 12.47 -20.65 -12.45
N SER A 95 12.86 -19.68 -11.62
CA SER A 95 14.26 -19.50 -11.21
C SER A 95 14.67 -20.53 -10.15
N GLN A 96 15.97 -20.59 -9.88
CA GLN A 96 16.51 -21.35 -8.75
C GLN A 96 17.16 -20.36 -7.79
N GLY A 97 17.02 -20.63 -6.50
CA GLY A 97 17.57 -19.82 -5.43
C GLY A 97 17.34 -20.49 -4.08
N LYS A 98 17.93 -19.93 -3.03
CA LYS A 98 17.67 -20.31 -1.64
C LYS A 98 17.48 -19.02 -0.85
N VAL A 99 16.56 -19.04 0.10
CA VAL A 99 16.26 -17.89 0.95
C VAL A 99 16.60 -18.24 2.40
N SER A 100 17.20 -17.29 3.12
CA SER A 100 17.48 -17.44 4.56
C SER A 100 16.24 -17.10 5.40
N ALA A 101 15.93 -17.96 6.37
CA ALA A 101 14.84 -17.74 7.33
C ALA A 101 15.12 -16.59 8.31
N GLU A 102 16.39 -16.27 8.58
CA GLU A 102 16.78 -15.15 9.44
C GLU A 102 16.38 -13.80 8.82
N LEU A 103 16.49 -13.69 7.49
CA LEU A 103 16.13 -12.49 6.73
C LEU A 103 14.60 -12.26 6.68
N LEU A 104 13.81 -13.34 6.68
CA LEU A 104 12.35 -13.24 6.85
C LEU A 104 12.02 -12.58 8.18
N MET A 105 12.66 -13.03 9.28
CA MET A 105 12.39 -12.50 10.62
C MET A 105 12.73 -11.00 10.72
N GLY A 106 13.87 -10.59 10.15
CA GLY A 106 14.22 -9.16 10.08
C GLY A 106 13.20 -8.32 9.30
N SER A 107 12.64 -8.88 8.23
CA SER A 107 11.61 -8.21 7.42
C SER A 107 10.27 -8.07 8.15
N LEU A 108 9.84 -9.11 8.86
CA LEU A 108 8.64 -9.07 9.70
C LEU A 108 8.81 -8.10 10.88
N LEU A 109 10.01 -7.99 11.43
CA LEU A 109 10.34 -7.00 12.47
C LEU A 109 10.18 -5.57 11.92
N ASN A 110 10.65 -5.28 10.71
CA ASN A 110 10.47 -3.96 10.11
C ASN A 110 8.98 -3.57 9.96
N ILE A 111 8.12 -4.51 9.54
CA ILE A 111 6.66 -4.26 9.48
C ILE A 111 6.08 -4.04 10.88
N SER A 112 6.62 -4.71 11.92
CA SER A 112 6.12 -4.56 13.29
C SER A 112 6.16 -3.11 13.78
N TYR A 113 7.08 -2.27 13.27
CA TYR A 113 7.10 -0.85 13.59
C TYR A 113 5.84 -0.10 13.15
N ALA A 114 5.21 -0.50 12.04
CA ALA A 114 3.93 0.08 11.62
C ALA A 114 2.82 -0.24 12.62
N PHE A 115 2.76 -1.49 13.10
CA PHE A 115 1.82 -1.89 14.16
C PHE A 115 2.11 -1.20 15.50
N ILE A 116 3.38 -1.00 15.85
CA ILE A 116 3.77 -0.26 17.05
C ILE A 116 3.30 1.20 16.92
N ALA A 117 3.49 1.85 15.77
CA ALA A 117 2.99 3.21 15.53
C ALA A 117 1.46 3.30 15.68
N LEU A 118 0.73 2.32 15.14
CA LEU A 118 -0.72 2.23 15.33
C LEU A 118 -1.10 2.04 16.81
N ALA A 119 -0.43 1.14 17.53
CA ALA A 119 -0.67 0.91 18.95
C ALA A 119 -0.38 2.16 19.81
N VAL A 120 0.70 2.88 19.49
CA VAL A 120 1.05 4.15 20.15
C VAL A 120 -0.03 5.20 19.88
N GLY A 121 -0.48 5.37 18.63
CA GLY A 121 -1.54 6.33 18.30
C GLY A 121 -2.87 6.02 19.01
N TYR A 122 -3.27 4.74 19.04
CA TYR A 122 -4.44 4.29 19.79
C TYR A 122 -4.29 4.59 21.29
N GLY A 123 -3.15 4.21 21.90
CA GLY A 123 -2.90 4.46 23.31
C GLY A 123 -2.89 5.95 23.68
N LEU A 124 -2.33 6.81 22.83
CA LEU A 124 -2.35 8.26 23.01
C LEU A 124 -3.77 8.84 22.93
N ALA A 125 -4.62 8.33 22.03
CA ALA A 125 -6.01 8.76 21.93
C ALA A 125 -6.81 8.36 23.18
N GLU A 126 -6.66 7.13 23.66
CA GLU A 126 -7.31 6.67 24.91
C GLU A 126 -6.85 7.48 26.13
N LEU A 127 -5.54 7.76 26.25
CA LEU A 127 -5.02 8.61 27.31
C LEU A 127 -5.60 10.03 27.23
N ALA A 128 -5.63 10.64 26.04
CA ALA A 128 -6.20 11.97 25.87
C ALA A 128 -7.70 12.01 26.21
N HIS A 129 -8.45 10.96 25.85
CA HIS A 129 -9.85 10.81 26.23
C HIS A 129 -10.02 10.73 27.76
N LEU A 130 -9.19 9.93 28.44
CA LEU A 130 -9.19 9.85 29.91
C LEU A 130 -8.92 11.21 30.57
N PHE A 131 -7.98 11.99 30.01
CA PHE A 131 -7.62 13.32 30.52
C PHE A 131 -8.49 14.46 29.95
N HIS A 132 -9.52 14.17 29.15
CA HIS A 132 -10.39 15.16 28.52
C HIS A 132 -9.63 16.22 27.70
N VAL A 133 -8.49 15.84 27.12
CA VAL A 133 -7.67 16.71 26.27
C VAL A 133 -8.19 16.58 24.83
N PRO A 134 -8.66 17.67 24.20
CA PRO A 134 -9.09 17.62 22.80
C PRO A 134 -7.87 17.46 21.89
N LEU A 135 -7.72 16.29 21.28
CA LEU A 135 -6.74 16.06 20.21
C LEU A 135 -7.44 16.19 18.86
N HIS A 136 -7.17 17.30 18.16
CA HIS A 136 -7.61 17.49 16.77
C HIS A 136 -6.40 17.38 15.85
N VAL A 137 -6.27 16.23 15.17
CA VAL A 137 -5.27 16.00 14.14
C VAL A 137 -5.99 15.89 12.79
N SER A 138 -5.66 16.76 11.85
CA SER A 138 -6.24 16.69 10.50
C SER A 138 -5.43 15.69 9.65
N THR A 139 -5.88 14.45 9.62
CA THR A 139 -5.28 13.35 8.83
C THR A 139 -5.28 13.68 7.34
N TRP A 140 -6.33 14.31 6.81
CA TRP A 140 -6.37 14.78 5.42
C TRP A 140 -5.24 15.76 5.07
N ASN A 141 -4.99 16.78 5.91
CA ASN A 141 -3.92 17.74 5.64
C ASN A 141 -2.53 17.08 5.73
N LEU A 142 -2.34 16.15 6.68
CA LEU A 142 -1.12 15.36 6.76
C LEU A 142 -0.94 14.51 5.49
N LEU A 143 -2.02 13.89 4.98
CA LEU A 143 -1.99 13.15 3.73
C LEU A 143 -1.57 14.04 2.55
N LEU A 144 -2.09 15.26 2.43
CA LEU A 144 -1.69 16.16 1.34
C LEU A 144 -0.19 16.49 1.36
N VAL A 145 0.38 16.71 2.56
CA VAL A 145 1.83 16.88 2.73
C VAL A 145 2.56 15.59 2.35
N TYR A 146 2.08 14.43 2.80
CA TYR A 146 2.66 13.14 2.47
C TYR A 146 2.68 12.88 0.96
N MET A 147 1.56 13.15 0.26
CA MET A 147 1.45 13.00 -1.19
C MET A 147 2.40 13.94 -1.93
N LEU A 148 2.64 15.15 -1.43
CA LEU A 148 3.66 16.05 -1.96
C LEU A 148 5.07 15.46 -1.81
N LEU A 149 5.40 14.90 -0.63
CA LEU A 149 6.69 14.25 -0.40
C LEU A 149 6.89 13.00 -1.27
N ILE A 150 5.85 12.18 -1.46
CA ILE A 150 5.85 11.04 -2.37
C ILE A 150 6.07 11.51 -3.81
N GLY A 151 5.40 12.59 -4.22
CA GLY A 151 5.62 13.20 -5.53
C GLY A 151 7.08 13.56 -5.77
N LEU A 152 7.74 14.15 -4.75
CA LEU A 152 9.17 14.43 -4.81
C LEU A 152 9.99 13.15 -4.98
N ASP A 153 9.72 12.09 -4.20
CA ASP A 153 10.46 10.82 -4.25
C ASP A 153 10.32 10.13 -5.61
N LEU A 154 9.09 10.07 -6.15
CA LEU A 154 8.81 9.48 -7.46
C LEU A 154 9.57 10.17 -8.60
N ALA A 155 9.83 11.47 -8.51
CA ALA A 155 10.55 12.21 -9.55
C ALA A 155 12.04 11.81 -9.66
N TYR A 156 12.60 11.26 -8.58
CA TYR A 156 13.99 10.79 -8.51
C TYR A 156 14.11 9.27 -8.56
N SER A 157 12.98 8.55 -8.67
CA SER A 157 12.98 7.12 -8.92
C SER A 157 13.81 6.80 -10.18
N PRO A 158 14.81 5.90 -10.10
CA PRO A 158 15.61 5.51 -11.25
C PRO A 158 14.76 4.72 -12.24
N LEU A 159 14.09 5.43 -13.15
CA LEU A 159 13.38 4.83 -14.28
C LEU A 159 14.35 4.66 -15.45
N ASP A 160 15.13 3.59 -15.42
CA ASP A 160 15.97 3.17 -16.54
C ASP A 160 15.11 2.73 -17.75
N ARG A 161 15.71 2.34 -18.87
CA ARG A 161 15.01 1.78 -20.06
C ARG A 161 14.13 0.55 -19.77
N SER A 162 14.12 0.04 -18.53
CA SER A 162 13.29 -1.08 -18.07
C SER A 162 11.79 -0.84 -18.23
N TRP A 163 11.30 0.40 -18.12
CA TRP A 163 9.86 0.70 -18.29
C TRP A 163 9.37 0.46 -19.73
N LEU A 164 10.26 0.54 -20.73
CA LEU A 164 9.96 0.22 -22.13
C LEU A 164 9.91 -1.29 -22.39
N ASN A 165 10.38 -2.11 -21.45
CA ASN A 165 10.31 -3.55 -21.59
C ASN A 165 8.90 -4.04 -21.26
N TRP A 166 8.15 -4.38 -22.30
CA TRP A 166 6.79 -4.92 -22.18
C TRP A 166 6.68 -6.05 -21.16
N LYS A 167 7.71 -6.90 -21.05
CA LYS A 167 7.70 -8.04 -20.13
C LYS A 167 7.77 -7.62 -18.67
N ILE A 168 8.37 -6.49 -18.36
CA ILE A 168 8.41 -5.94 -17.00
C ILE A 168 7.05 -5.32 -16.64
N MET A 169 6.44 -4.62 -17.60
CA MET A 169 5.10 -4.02 -17.46
C MET A 169 3.98 -5.03 -17.20
N LEU A 170 4.18 -6.30 -17.56
CA LEU A 170 3.21 -7.36 -17.24
C LEU A 170 3.03 -7.59 -15.73
N VAL A 171 4.04 -7.28 -14.91
CA VAL A 171 3.96 -7.49 -13.44
C VAL A 171 2.90 -6.58 -12.79
N PRO A 172 2.92 -5.24 -12.98
CA PRO A 172 1.87 -4.38 -12.44
C PRO A 172 0.51 -4.65 -13.08
N ILE A 173 0.44 -4.96 -14.38
CA ILE A 173 -0.83 -5.30 -15.05
C ILE A 173 -1.46 -6.55 -14.42
N ALA A 174 -0.66 -7.60 -14.21
CA ALA A 174 -1.11 -8.81 -13.55
C ALA A 174 -1.50 -8.56 -12.08
N CYS A 175 -0.85 -7.61 -11.39
CA CYS A 175 -1.25 -7.20 -10.04
C CYS A 175 -2.64 -6.56 -10.05
N VAL A 176 -2.91 -5.63 -10.96
CA VAL A 176 -4.23 -4.98 -11.08
C VAL A 176 -5.32 -6.01 -11.35
N ILE A 177 -5.16 -6.82 -12.40
CA ILE A 177 -6.15 -7.83 -12.80
C ILE A 177 -6.32 -8.88 -11.69
N GLY A 178 -5.22 -9.36 -11.12
CA GLY A 178 -5.23 -10.35 -10.05
C GLY A 178 -5.89 -9.81 -8.77
N SER A 179 -5.69 -8.54 -8.43
CA SER A 179 -6.36 -7.90 -7.28
C SER A 179 -7.86 -7.80 -7.51
N LEU A 180 -8.31 -7.49 -8.73
CA LEU A 180 -9.74 -7.48 -9.08
C LEU A 180 -10.36 -8.87 -8.98
N LEU A 181 -9.67 -9.91 -9.46
CA LEU A 181 -10.10 -11.29 -9.28
C LEU A 181 -10.15 -11.68 -7.79
N GLY A 182 -9.19 -11.19 -7.00
CA GLY A 182 -9.18 -11.33 -5.55
C GLY A 182 -10.39 -10.66 -4.89
N ALA A 183 -10.79 -9.47 -5.34
CA ALA A 183 -12.00 -8.79 -4.86
C ALA A 183 -13.27 -9.59 -5.16
N VAL A 184 -13.37 -10.17 -6.36
CA VAL A 184 -14.47 -11.08 -6.74
C VAL A 184 -14.49 -12.30 -5.82
N ALA A 185 -13.34 -12.89 -5.51
CA ALA A 185 -13.26 -14.01 -4.57
C ALA A 185 -13.68 -13.59 -3.15
N ALA A 186 -13.23 -12.42 -2.68
CA ALA A 186 -13.61 -11.87 -1.38
C ALA A 186 -15.12 -11.62 -1.27
N PHE A 187 -15.79 -11.23 -2.36
CA PHE A 187 -17.24 -11.03 -2.39
C PHE A 187 -18.04 -12.29 -2.05
N PHE A 188 -17.53 -13.47 -2.41
CA PHE A 188 -18.17 -14.73 -2.02
C PHE A 188 -17.91 -15.14 -0.56
N LEU A 189 -16.88 -14.56 0.08
CA LEU A 189 -16.49 -14.86 1.46
C LEU A 189 -17.03 -13.83 2.46
N ILE A 190 -17.26 -12.59 2.03
CA ILE A 190 -17.69 -11.47 2.86
C ILE A 190 -19.07 -11.01 2.36
N GLN A 191 -20.09 -11.15 3.19
CA GLN A 191 -21.47 -10.80 2.80
C GLN A 191 -21.84 -9.35 3.09
N ASP A 192 -21.08 -8.66 3.95
CA ASP A 192 -21.48 -7.35 4.49
C ASP A 192 -20.87 -6.15 3.73
N ILE A 193 -20.04 -6.39 2.71
CA ILE A 193 -19.38 -5.34 1.92
C ILE A 193 -19.86 -5.44 0.47
N SER A 194 -20.25 -4.30 -0.10
CA SER A 194 -20.69 -4.26 -1.49
C SER A 194 -19.55 -4.61 -2.45
N MET A 195 -19.89 -5.18 -3.61
CA MET A 195 -18.89 -5.51 -4.64
C MET A 195 -18.10 -4.27 -5.10
N LYS A 196 -18.75 -3.09 -5.14
CA LYS A 196 -18.09 -1.83 -5.50
C LYS A 196 -17.02 -1.45 -4.48
N ASP A 197 -17.33 -1.59 -3.20
CA ASP A 197 -16.38 -1.28 -2.12
C ASP A 197 -15.25 -2.31 -2.09
N LEU A 198 -15.52 -3.60 -2.35
CA LEU A 198 -14.46 -4.62 -2.47
C LEU A 198 -13.52 -4.34 -3.65
N ILE A 199 -14.06 -3.93 -4.80
CA ILE A 199 -13.23 -3.49 -5.93
C ILE A 199 -12.37 -2.32 -5.49
N MET A 200 -12.94 -1.26 -4.92
CA MET A 200 -12.20 -0.10 -4.39
C MET A 200 -11.06 -0.52 -3.43
N LEU A 201 -11.38 -1.34 -2.42
CA LEU A 201 -10.42 -1.80 -1.41
C LEU A 201 -9.27 -2.64 -2.00
N SER A 202 -9.51 -3.31 -3.12
CA SER A 202 -8.46 -4.10 -3.81
C SER A 202 -7.43 -3.26 -4.57
N GLN A 203 -7.74 -2.00 -4.89
CA GLN A 203 -6.92 -1.12 -5.73
C GLN A 203 -5.97 -0.22 -4.91
N GLY A 204 -5.84 -0.47 -3.60
CA GLY A 204 -4.90 0.22 -2.73
C GLY A 204 -3.44 -0.22 -2.89
N TYR A 205 -3.23 -1.45 -3.37
CA TYR A 205 -1.92 -2.03 -3.68
C TYR A 205 -0.89 -1.98 -2.53
N GLY A 206 -1.32 -1.99 -1.26
CA GLY A 206 -0.42 -1.92 -0.11
C GLY A 206 -0.11 -0.50 0.35
N PHE A 207 -0.71 0.55 -0.25
CA PHE A 207 -0.47 1.94 0.12
C PHE A 207 -1.29 2.38 1.35
N TYR A 208 -1.18 1.63 2.46
CA TYR A 208 -2.03 1.72 3.65
C TYR A 208 -2.16 3.14 4.25
N SER A 209 -1.07 3.92 4.18
CA SER A 209 -1.01 5.31 4.67
C SER A 209 -1.91 6.27 3.89
N MET A 210 -2.17 6.00 2.61
CA MET A 210 -3.03 6.83 1.78
C MET A 210 -4.45 6.28 1.75
N THR A 211 -4.60 4.98 1.52
CA THR A 211 -5.88 4.35 1.21
C THR A 211 -6.87 4.43 2.36
N GLY A 212 -6.41 4.27 3.61
CA GLY A 212 -7.24 4.44 4.79
C GLY A 212 -7.88 5.82 4.88
N ILE A 213 -7.07 6.88 4.76
CA ILE A 213 -7.55 8.27 4.87
C ILE A 213 -8.50 8.61 3.71
N VAL A 214 -8.13 8.26 2.47
CA VAL A 214 -8.96 8.56 1.28
C VAL A 214 -10.33 7.90 1.39
N VAL A 215 -10.38 6.63 1.80
CA VAL A 215 -11.65 5.90 1.94
C VAL A 215 -12.46 6.42 3.13
N THR A 216 -11.83 6.82 4.24
CA THR A 216 -12.52 7.47 5.37
C THR A 216 -13.25 8.74 4.92
N GLU A 217 -12.56 9.62 4.19
CA GLU A 217 -13.09 10.93 3.76
C GLU A 217 -14.12 10.82 2.63
N LEU A 218 -13.93 9.88 1.69
CA LEU A 218 -14.83 9.73 0.54
C LEU A 218 -16.01 8.78 0.79
N LYS A 219 -15.90 7.84 1.72
CA LYS A 219 -16.95 6.87 2.07
C LYS A 219 -17.36 6.97 3.53
N ASN A 220 -16.56 6.40 4.43
CA ASN A 220 -16.78 6.40 5.87
C ASN A 220 -15.58 5.77 6.60
N ALA A 221 -15.45 6.07 7.89
CA ALA A 221 -14.36 5.57 8.74
C ALA A 221 -14.32 4.04 8.88
N HIS A 222 -15.46 3.34 8.76
CA HIS A 222 -15.48 1.87 8.82
C HIS A 222 -14.74 1.25 7.63
N LEU A 223 -15.08 1.65 6.40
CA LEU A 223 -14.38 1.21 5.19
C LEU A 223 -12.93 1.71 5.14
N GLY A 224 -12.65 2.90 5.64
CA GLY A 224 -11.28 3.42 5.73
C GLY A 224 -10.39 2.59 6.66
N SER A 225 -10.96 2.11 7.77
CA SER A 225 -10.27 1.19 8.69
C SER A 225 -9.96 -0.16 8.02
N ILE A 226 -10.93 -0.69 7.26
CA ILE A 226 -10.74 -1.92 6.48
C ILE A 226 -9.67 -1.70 5.41
N ALA A 227 -9.67 -0.56 4.71
CA ALA A 227 -8.69 -0.23 3.68
C ALA A 227 -7.26 -0.23 4.23
N LEU A 228 -7.04 0.48 5.34
CA LEU A 228 -5.73 0.55 6.00
C LEU A 228 -5.23 -0.84 6.42
N MET A 229 -6.07 -1.60 7.12
CA MET A 229 -5.70 -2.92 7.63
C MET A 229 -5.48 -3.92 6.50
N ASN A 230 -6.34 -3.88 5.47
CA ASN A 230 -6.20 -4.69 4.27
C ASN A 230 -4.82 -4.46 3.61
N ASP A 231 -4.44 -3.22 3.36
CA ASP A 231 -3.15 -2.93 2.70
C ASP A 231 -1.95 -3.28 3.59
N LEU A 232 -2.06 -3.15 4.90
CA LEU A 232 -1.02 -3.58 5.84
C LEU A 232 -0.87 -5.12 5.83
N PHE A 233 -1.98 -5.87 5.93
CA PHE A 233 -1.94 -7.33 5.82
C PHE A 233 -1.46 -7.80 4.44
N ARG A 234 -1.81 -7.06 3.38
CA ARG A 234 -1.36 -7.36 2.02
C ARG A 234 0.16 -7.31 1.93
N GLU A 235 0.79 -6.33 2.55
CA GLU A 235 2.24 -6.24 2.64
C GLU A 235 2.85 -7.44 3.38
N ILE A 236 2.26 -7.87 4.50
CA ILE A 236 2.70 -9.07 5.22
C ILE A 236 2.61 -10.31 4.32
N PHE A 237 1.49 -10.52 3.64
CA PHE A 237 1.34 -11.65 2.70
C PHE A 237 2.34 -11.58 1.56
N ALA A 238 2.65 -10.39 1.04
CA ALA A 238 3.65 -10.22 0.00
C ALA A 238 5.05 -10.64 0.48
N ILE A 239 5.45 -10.22 1.69
CA ILE A 239 6.71 -10.67 2.29
C ILE A 239 6.72 -12.19 2.46
N LEU A 240 5.64 -12.77 3.00
CA LEU A 240 5.54 -14.23 3.13
C LEU A 240 5.71 -14.93 1.77
N PHE A 241 5.04 -14.46 0.71
CA PHE A 241 5.17 -15.04 -0.63
C PHE A 241 6.59 -14.89 -1.20
N MET A 242 7.24 -13.74 -1.00
CA MET A 242 8.63 -13.53 -1.42
C MET A 242 9.57 -14.55 -0.77
N TYR A 243 9.51 -14.71 0.55
CA TYR A 243 10.44 -15.60 1.26
C TYR A 243 10.09 -17.09 1.12
N MET A 244 8.81 -17.44 0.93
CA MET A 244 8.38 -18.82 0.72
C MET A 244 8.69 -19.33 -0.70
N ILE A 245 8.37 -18.53 -1.72
CA ILE A 245 8.35 -19.00 -3.11
C ILE A 245 8.91 -17.99 -4.12
N GLY A 246 9.31 -16.79 -3.69
CA GLY A 246 9.89 -15.75 -4.55
C GLY A 246 11.20 -16.16 -5.22
N TRP A 247 11.98 -17.06 -4.61
CA TRP A 247 13.18 -17.63 -5.24
C TRP A 247 12.86 -18.50 -6.46
N ARG A 248 11.63 -19.01 -6.57
CA ARG A 248 11.12 -19.84 -7.68
C ARG A 248 10.29 -19.01 -8.66
N TYR A 249 9.39 -18.17 -8.15
CA TYR A 249 8.46 -17.34 -8.91
C TYR A 249 8.57 -15.84 -8.53
N PRO A 250 9.72 -15.22 -8.81
CA PRO A 250 10.04 -13.87 -8.33
C PRO A 250 9.06 -12.80 -8.84
N ARG A 251 8.67 -12.85 -10.12
CA ARG A 251 7.71 -11.90 -10.71
C ARG A 251 6.32 -11.99 -10.07
N SER A 252 5.88 -13.21 -9.72
CA SER A 252 4.61 -13.44 -9.04
C SER A 252 4.64 -12.93 -7.61
N ALA A 253 5.74 -13.17 -6.88
CA ALA A 253 5.93 -12.62 -5.55
C ALA A 253 5.98 -11.08 -5.55
N ILE A 254 6.71 -10.48 -6.49
CA ILE A 254 6.76 -9.01 -6.68
C ILE A 254 5.36 -8.44 -6.98
N SER A 255 4.57 -9.13 -7.80
CA SER A 255 3.20 -8.70 -8.12
C SER A 255 2.34 -8.56 -6.87
N SER A 256 2.49 -9.47 -5.89
CA SER A 256 1.73 -9.41 -4.63
C SER A 256 2.09 -8.21 -3.75
N ALA A 257 3.33 -7.71 -3.82
CA ALA A 257 3.79 -6.54 -3.07
C ALA A 257 3.14 -5.23 -3.53
N GLY A 258 2.70 -5.15 -4.79
CA GLY A 258 1.99 -3.97 -5.28
C GLY A 258 2.86 -2.71 -5.31
N ALA A 259 2.36 -1.62 -4.74
CA ALA A 259 3.03 -0.33 -4.66
C ALA A 259 4.32 -0.39 -3.81
N THR A 260 4.33 -1.22 -2.76
CA THR A 260 5.46 -1.31 -1.82
C THR A 260 6.69 -2.03 -2.40
N ALA A 261 6.60 -2.50 -3.64
CA ALA A 261 7.68 -3.19 -4.36
C ALA A 261 8.93 -2.32 -4.57
N MET A 262 8.75 -1.01 -4.76
CA MET A 262 9.84 -0.10 -5.07
C MET A 262 10.57 0.43 -3.83
N ASP A 263 9.90 0.51 -2.68
CA ASP A 263 10.40 1.14 -1.46
C ASP A 263 10.58 0.13 -0.32
N VAL A 264 9.50 -0.26 0.37
CA VAL A 264 9.54 -1.02 1.61
C VAL A 264 10.02 -2.44 1.37
N THR A 265 9.54 -3.07 0.31
CA THR A 265 9.85 -4.48 0.00
C THR A 265 11.00 -4.65 -0.98
N LEU A 266 11.60 -3.57 -1.49
CA LEU A 266 12.73 -3.66 -2.41
C LEU A 266 13.93 -4.43 -1.83
N PRO A 267 14.34 -4.24 -0.55
CA PRO A 267 15.39 -5.07 0.05
C PRO A 267 15.04 -6.56 0.07
N MET A 268 13.77 -6.89 0.31
CA MET A 268 13.25 -8.26 0.34
C MET A 268 13.27 -8.87 -1.06
N VAL A 269 12.96 -8.10 -2.11
CA VAL A 269 13.13 -8.54 -3.50
C VAL A 269 14.59 -8.87 -3.79
N LYS A 270 15.54 -8.00 -3.41
CA LYS A 270 16.98 -8.26 -3.62
C LYS A 270 17.43 -9.56 -2.97
N GLN A 271 16.93 -9.83 -1.77
CA GLN A 271 17.32 -10.99 -0.97
C GLN A 271 16.62 -12.29 -1.42
N ALA A 272 15.32 -12.26 -1.66
CA ALA A 272 14.51 -13.45 -1.89
C ALA A 272 14.31 -13.78 -3.38
N CYS A 273 14.23 -12.75 -4.23
CA CYS A 273 14.01 -12.90 -5.68
C CYS A 273 15.32 -12.80 -6.48
N GLY A 274 16.30 -12.04 -5.98
CA GLY A 274 17.59 -11.80 -6.62
C GLY A 274 17.66 -10.46 -7.36
N ASN A 275 18.88 -9.98 -7.58
CA ASN A 275 19.15 -8.64 -8.11
C ASN A 275 18.59 -8.40 -9.52
N ASP A 276 18.49 -9.44 -10.35
CA ASP A 276 17.93 -9.34 -11.71
C ASP A 276 16.46 -8.90 -11.74
N TYR A 277 15.76 -9.01 -10.60
CA TYR A 277 14.35 -8.66 -10.48
C TYR A 277 14.12 -7.28 -9.85
N ILE A 278 15.18 -6.56 -9.45
CA ILE A 278 15.10 -5.17 -8.99
C ILE A 278 14.33 -4.29 -10.00
N PRO A 279 14.61 -4.33 -11.33
CA PRO A 279 13.86 -3.50 -12.27
C PRO A 279 12.37 -3.84 -12.33
N HIS A 280 11.99 -5.09 -12.06
CA HIS A 280 10.57 -5.49 -12.04
C HIS A 280 9.84 -4.89 -10.84
N ALA A 281 10.48 -4.92 -9.67
CA ALA A 281 9.94 -4.33 -8.45
C ALA A 281 9.83 -2.81 -8.54
N MET A 282 10.86 -2.15 -9.08
CA MET A 282 10.86 -0.69 -9.25
C MET A 282 9.78 -0.21 -10.23
N VAL A 283 9.66 -0.84 -11.41
CA VAL A 283 8.62 -0.47 -12.39
C VAL A 283 7.23 -0.78 -11.85
N SER A 284 7.04 -1.96 -11.25
CA SER A 284 5.74 -2.34 -10.67
C SER A 284 5.33 -1.40 -9.55
N GLY A 285 6.23 -1.13 -8.61
CA GLY A 285 5.97 -0.23 -7.49
C GLY A 285 5.68 1.19 -7.97
N PHE A 286 6.49 1.75 -8.87
CA PHE A 286 6.25 3.08 -9.43
C PHE A 286 4.87 3.19 -10.09
N VAL A 287 4.52 2.25 -10.99
CA VAL A 287 3.23 2.27 -11.70
C VAL A 287 2.06 2.18 -10.72
N LEU A 288 2.15 1.29 -9.74
CA LEU A 288 1.07 1.06 -8.77
C LEU A 288 0.97 2.18 -7.74
N SER A 289 2.08 2.83 -7.36
CA SER A 289 2.09 4.02 -6.48
C SER A 289 1.44 5.24 -7.13
N VAL A 290 1.56 5.37 -8.46
CA VAL A 290 0.84 6.42 -9.22
C VAL A 290 -0.62 6.04 -9.44
N LEU A 291 -0.90 4.75 -9.68
CA LEU A 291 -2.25 4.26 -9.98
C LEU A 291 -3.16 4.23 -8.74
N ALA A 292 -2.66 3.78 -7.58
CA ALA A 292 -3.45 3.60 -6.36
C ALA A 292 -4.24 4.87 -5.97
N PRO A 293 -3.62 6.05 -5.86
CA PRO A 293 -4.36 7.24 -5.45
C PRO A 293 -5.44 7.66 -6.45
N ILE A 294 -5.25 7.39 -7.75
CA ILE A 294 -6.26 7.65 -8.79
C ILE A 294 -7.39 6.62 -8.68
N ALA A 295 -7.04 5.33 -8.67
CA ALA A 295 -8.00 4.23 -8.69
C ALA A 295 -8.90 4.23 -7.45
N VAL A 296 -8.31 4.30 -6.25
CA VAL A 296 -9.05 4.32 -4.98
C VAL A 296 -9.96 5.54 -4.91
N SER A 297 -9.44 6.72 -5.23
CA SER A 297 -10.21 7.97 -5.23
C SER A 297 -11.41 7.95 -6.16
N VAL A 298 -11.21 7.52 -7.41
CA VAL A 298 -12.29 7.47 -8.40
C VAL A 298 -13.33 6.42 -8.01
N LEU A 299 -12.90 5.23 -7.59
CA LEU A 299 -13.81 4.16 -7.18
C LEU A 299 -14.56 4.51 -5.88
N ALA A 300 -13.94 5.24 -4.96
CA ALA A 300 -14.59 5.72 -3.75
C ALA A 300 -15.65 6.79 -4.04
N ALA A 301 -15.43 7.61 -5.07
CA ALA A 301 -16.39 8.64 -5.47
C ALA A 301 -17.58 8.13 -6.30
N LEU A 302 -17.51 6.90 -6.84
CA LEU A 302 -18.58 6.20 -7.56
C LEU A 302 -19.56 5.47 -6.63
#